data_AF-A0A4V1ZK59-F1
#
_entry.id   AF-A0A4V1ZK59-F1
#
_cell.length_a   1.000
_cell.length_b   1.000
_cell.length_c   1.000
_cell.angle_alpha   90.00
_cell.angle_beta   90.00
_cell.angle_gamma   90.00
#
_symmetry.space_group_name_H-M   'P 1'
#
loop_
_entity.id
_entity.type
_entity.pdbx_description
1 polymer ?
#
loop_
_entity_poly.entity_id
_entity_poly.type
_entity_poly.pdbx_seq_one_letter_code
_entity_poly.pdbx_strand_id
1 'polypeptide(L)'
;MGRRRLAVLASGTRRRCGTDAMKPLFLACLISLNASSALCAAPAVVPDQTALNATKIAFFSEARVNALPEPQRAAWNAYLIRSRAMAAAESAQLQTESAGAKPAKAPAGKDFKIQTDWQDDWYKTPEAAQLAEVMMSFQTPSGGWSKAVDYTHGPRAKGMAWTSQTSPFHYAATFDNRATTEQINFLNDLHAATGRADARACIERALDYIFVAQYPNGGWPQTFPLEGGYHDAITFNDNAMTHVLELMRTISSGADPKWKWLDATRRDKAQAALKQGIQCILDAQCEQGGHKTVWCAQHDPLNLKPASARIKEPASLSGGESVGIVHFLMDEPLLTPAIIASVNAALAWFEKVKIEEPNGSFKWARFYEVTTNTPLFAGSDDGIIYPTFEAMKAKNHIGYDYFVTTPKQLLEKDAPKWRDRLKNKHQP
;
A
#
# COMPACT_ATOMS: atom_id res chain seq x y z
N MET A 1 20.38 -25.16 34.04
CA MET A 1 20.62 -25.99 32.84
C MET A 1 19.74 -25.47 31.72
N GLY A 2 20.29 -25.32 30.50
CA GLY A 2 19.48 -25.14 29.28
C GLY A 2 19.33 -23.72 28.72
N ARG A 3 20.43 -23.01 28.40
CA ARG A 3 20.43 -21.93 27.39
C ARG A 3 20.74 -22.57 26.03
N ARG A 4 19.89 -22.41 25.01
CA ARG A 4 20.26 -22.68 23.61
C ARG A 4 20.39 -21.36 22.84
N ARG A 5 21.61 -21.12 22.38
CA ARG A 5 22.00 -20.09 21.42
C ARG A 5 21.76 -20.62 20.00
N LEU A 6 21.20 -19.78 19.14
CA LEU A 6 21.32 -19.89 17.68
C LEU A 6 22.75 -19.48 17.28
N ALA A 7 23.41 -20.27 16.43
CA ALA A 7 24.61 -19.88 15.71
C ALA A 7 24.41 -20.11 14.21
N VAL A 8 24.70 -19.07 13.45
CA VAL A 8 24.69 -18.97 11.99
C VAL A 8 25.93 -19.68 11.44
N LEU A 9 25.76 -20.52 10.41
CA LEU A 9 26.87 -21.06 9.62
C LEU A 9 26.83 -20.49 8.21
N ALA A 10 27.87 -19.73 7.87
CA ALA A 10 28.23 -19.32 6.53
C ALA A 10 29.30 -20.27 5.99
N SER A 11 29.10 -20.83 4.80
CA SER A 11 30.19 -21.40 4.00
C SER A 11 29.83 -21.38 2.52
N GLY A 12 30.71 -20.77 1.72
CA GLY A 12 30.61 -20.73 0.26
C GLY A 12 32.00 -20.55 -0.32
N THR A 13 32.71 -21.67 -0.48
CA THR A 13 34.07 -21.75 -1.03
C THR A 13 34.05 -21.74 -2.56
N ARG A 14 34.95 -20.92 -3.14
CA ARG A 14 35.29 -20.88 -4.56
C ARG A 14 35.93 -22.20 -5.02
N ARG A 15 35.63 -22.64 -6.25
CA ARG A 15 36.57 -23.41 -7.09
C ARG A 15 36.50 -22.94 -8.55
N ARG A 16 37.69 -22.78 -9.13
CA ARG A 16 37.97 -22.61 -10.57
C ARG A 16 38.35 -23.97 -11.18
N CYS A 17 38.08 -24.11 -12.48
CA CYS A 17 38.71 -24.93 -13.54
C CYS A 17 37.59 -25.47 -14.46
N GLY A 18 37.72 -25.56 -15.79
CA GLY A 18 38.86 -25.36 -16.66
C GLY A 18 38.40 -25.09 -18.10
N THR A 19 39.37 -24.71 -18.91
CA THR A 19 39.32 -24.43 -20.35
C THR A 19 39.29 -25.71 -21.17
N ASP A 20 38.57 -25.73 -22.29
CA ASP A 20 38.95 -26.50 -23.48
C ASP A 20 38.38 -25.87 -24.76
N ALA A 21 39.15 -25.98 -25.84
CA ALA A 21 39.04 -25.22 -27.07
C ALA A 21 38.78 -26.11 -28.30
N MET A 22 38.26 -25.47 -29.38
CA MET A 22 38.30 -25.85 -30.82
C MET A 22 37.42 -27.04 -31.28
N LYS A 23 36.73 -27.04 -32.44
CA LYS A 23 36.87 -26.37 -33.76
C LYS A 23 35.54 -26.47 -34.57
N PRO A 24 35.41 -25.79 -35.74
CA PRO A 24 34.14 -25.51 -36.43
C PRO A 24 33.76 -26.53 -37.52
N LEU A 25 32.47 -26.58 -37.89
CA LEU A 25 32.00 -27.16 -39.15
C LEU A 25 31.16 -26.14 -39.93
N PHE A 26 31.53 -25.95 -41.19
CA PHE A 26 30.85 -25.16 -42.22
C PHE A 26 30.05 -26.09 -43.16
N LEU A 27 29.14 -25.47 -43.92
CA LEU A 27 28.36 -25.96 -45.10
C LEU A 27 27.08 -26.77 -44.77
N ALA A 28 25.92 -26.56 -45.40
CA ALA A 28 25.55 -25.77 -46.58
C ALA A 28 24.01 -25.51 -46.64
N CYS A 29 23.65 -24.42 -47.32
CA CYS A 29 22.41 -24.06 -48.02
C CYS A 29 21.15 -24.95 -47.89
N LEU A 30 20.03 -24.30 -47.55
CA LEU A 30 18.75 -24.47 -48.24
C LEU A 30 17.99 -23.13 -48.23
N ILE A 31 17.93 -22.51 -49.41
CA ILE A 31 17.13 -21.32 -49.70
C ILE A 31 15.68 -21.77 -49.77
N SER A 32 14.83 -21.27 -48.87
CA SER A 32 13.38 -21.30 -49.03
C SER A 32 12.88 -19.86 -48.95
N LEU A 33 12.43 -19.34 -50.10
CA LEU A 33 11.71 -18.07 -50.20
C LEU A 33 10.37 -18.25 -49.48
N ASN A 34 10.22 -17.65 -48.31
CA ASN A 34 8.91 -17.30 -47.76
C ASN A 34 8.79 -15.78 -47.73
N ALA A 35 7.81 -15.28 -48.48
CA ALA A 35 7.44 -13.87 -48.50
C ALA A 35 6.86 -13.48 -47.13
N SER A 36 7.73 -12.99 -46.24
CA SER A 36 7.30 -12.31 -45.03
C SER A 36 6.95 -10.87 -45.40
N SER A 37 5.65 -10.58 -45.42
CA SER A 37 5.11 -9.23 -45.37
C SER A 37 5.73 -8.49 -44.18
N ALA A 38 6.63 -7.55 -44.46
CA ALA A 38 7.15 -6.63 -43.48
C ALA A 38 6.01 -5.72 -43.00
N LEU A 39 5.39 -6.08 -41.88
CA LEU A 39 4.68 -5.10 -41.06
C LEU A 39 5.75 -4.14 -40.54
N CYS A 40 5.84 -2.96 -41.14
CA CYS A 40 6.53 -1.83 -40.53
C CYS A 40 5.89 -1.58 -39.17
N ALA A 41 6.57 -2.00 -38.09
CA ALA A 41 6.24 -1.57 -36.75
C ALA A 41 6.40 -0.04 -36.72
N ALA A 42 5.30 0.67 -36.54
CA ALA A 42 5.34 2.10 -36.27
C ALA A 42 6.26 2.35 -35.05
N PRO A 43 7.10 3.38 -35.06
CA PRO A 43 7.93 3.71 -33.91
C PRO A 43 7.02 3.94 -32.71
N ALA A 44 7.32 3.26 -31.60
CA ALA A 44 6.63 3.47 -30.34
C ALA A 44 6.72 4.96 -29.98
N VAL A 45 5.57 5.63 -29.90
CA VAL A 45 5.49 7.00 -29.41
C VAL A 45 6.00 6.97 -27.97
N VAL A 46 7.19 7.54 -27.74
CA VAL A 46 7.73 7.71 -26.39
C VAL A 46 6.87 8.78 -25.72
N PRO A 47 6.14 8.48 -24.63
CA PRO A 47 5.29 9.46 -23.97
C PRO A 47 6.12 10.62 -23.42
N ASP A 48 5.52 11.81 -23.39
CA ASP A 48 6.16 13.03 -22.90
C ASP A 48 6.65 12.85 -21.46
N GLN A 49 7.98 12.80 -21.32
CA GLN A 49 8.69 12.54 -20.07
C GLN A 49 8.49 13.64 -19.03
N THR A 50 8.15 14.86 -19.46
CA THR A 50 7.97 16.01 -18.57
C THR A 50 6.65 15.94 -17.80
N ALA A 51 5.62 15.31 -18.35
CA ALA A 51 4.33 15.12 -17.68
C ALA A 51 4.35 14.03 -16.59
N LEU A 52 5.27 13.06 -16.69
CA LEU A 52 5.32 11.90 -15.79
C LEU A 52 6.13 12.14 -14.51
N ASN A 53 7.11 13.07 -14.55
CA ASN A 53 8.10 13.27 -13.47
C ASN A 53 8.08 14.68 -12.83
N ALA A 54 7.14 15.56 -13.19
CA ALA A 54 7.21 16.96 -12.78
C ALA A 54 6.68 17.24 -11.35
N THR A 55 7.62 17.66 -10.48
CA THR A 55 7.45 18.60 -9.35
C THR A 55 6.97 18.02 -8.02
N LYS A 56 7.48 18.60 -6.92
CA LYS A 56 7.02 18.38 -5.54
C LYS A 56 5.48 18.41 -5.53
N ILE A 57 4.87 17.24 -5.35
CA ILE A 57 3.43 17.08 -5.55
C ILE A 57 2.71 17.91 -4.48
N ALA A 58 2.12 19.02 -4.90
CA ALA A 58 1.40 19.95 -4.05
C ALA A 58 -0.10 19.74 -4.24
N PHE A 59 -0.61 18.60 -3.76
CA PHE A 59 -2.02 18.24 -3.91
C PHE A 59 -2.97 19.33 -3.39
N PHE A 60 -2.60 19.93 -2.26
CA PHE A 60 -3.40 20.90 -1.53
C PHE A 60 -2.86 22.33 -1.63
N SER A 61 -2.31 22.72 -2.80
CA SER A 61 -1.98 24.13 -3.01
C SER A 61 -3.24 25.00 -2.87
N GLU A 62 -3.07 26.23 -2.37
CA GLU A 62 -4.18 27.14 -2.13
C GLU A 62 -5.05 27.34 -3.38
N ALA A 63 -4.42 27.50 -4.55
CA ALA A 63 -5.12 27.63 -5.82
C ALA A 63 -6.01 26.43 -6.13
N ARG A 64 -5.53 25.20 -5.88
CA ARG A 64 -6.29 23.98 -6.13
C ARG A 64 -7.47 23.82 -5.19
N VAL A 65 -7.29 24.12 -3.91
CA VAL A 65 -8.35 24.04 -2.90
C VAL A 65 -9.40 25.13 -3.14
N ASN A 66 -8.99 26.36 -3.47
CA ASN A 66 -9.89 27.46 -3.75
C ASN A 66 -10.75 27.24 -5.01
N ALA A 67 -10.22 26.49 -5.99
CA ALA A 67 -10.93 26.10 -7.21
C ALA A 67 -12.05 25.06 -6.97
N LEU A 68 -12.10 24.41 -5.81
CA LEU A 68 -13.16 23.46 -5.50
C LEU A 68 -14.51 24.19 -5.34
N PRO A 69 -15.62 23.58 -5.77
CA PRO A 69 -16.95 24.12 -5.54
C PRO A 69 -17.35 24.00 -4.06
N GLU A 70 -18.26 24.86 -3.59
CA GLU A 70 -18.97 24.58 -2.34
C GLU A 70 -19.97 23.42 -2.55
N PRO A 71 -20.18 22.55 -1.54
CA PRO A 71 -19.62 22.57 -0.19
C PRO A 71 -18.27 21.86 -0.03
N GLN A 72 -17.66 21.35 -1.11
CA GLN A 72 -16.43 20.55 -1.05
C GLN A 72 -15.26 21.39 -0.51
N ARG A 73 -15.11 22.62 -0.99
CA ARG A 73 -14.05 23.53 -0.53
C ARG A 73 -14.06 23.74 0.97
N ALA A 74 -15.23 23.99 1.59
CA ALA A 74 -15.35 24.12 3.03
C ALA A 74 -14.89 22.84 3.78
N ALA A 75 -15.30 21.65 3.30
CA ALA A 75 -14.91 20.38 3.90
C ALA A 75 -13.39 20.14 3.84
N TRP A 76 -12.77 20.43 2.69
CA TRP A 76 -11.31 20.30 2.51
C TRP A 76 -10.55 21.32 3.35
N ASN A 77 -10.99 22.57 3.43
CA ASN A 77 -10.38 23.56 4.32
C ASN A 77 -10.42 23.13 5.78
N ALA A 78 -11.57 22.61 6.25
CA ALA A 78 -11.70 22.08 7.60
C ALA A 78 -10.76 20.89 7.85
N TYR A 79 -10.61 19.99 6.88
CA TYR A 79 -9.67 18.88 6.94
C TYR A 79 -8.21 19.37 7.07
N LEU A 80 -7.79 20.30 6.22
CA LEU A 80 -6.42 20.81 6.21
C LEU A 80 -6.07 21.63 7.47
N ILE A 81 -7.04 22.34 8.04
CA ILE A 81 -6.87 23.04 9.33
C ILE A 81 -6.64 22.02 10.44
N ARG A 82 -7.47 20.96 10.52
CA ARG A 82 -7.33 19.90 11.52
C ARG A 82 -5.99 19.18 11.41
N SER A 83 -5.58 18.80 10.20
CA SER A 83 -4.27 18.18 9.96
C SER A 83 -3.13 19.06 10.48
N ARG A 84 -3.12 20.36 10.14
CA ARG A 84 -2.09 21.30 10.59
C ARG A 84 -2.08 21.47 12.11
N ALA A 85 -3.26 21.54 12.74
CA ALA A 85 -3.38 21.65 14.19
C ALA A 85 -2.82 20.41 14.90
N MET A 86 -3.12 19.21 14.40
CA MET A 86 -2.58 17.96 14.95
C MET A 86 -1.06 17.87 14.78
N ALA A 87 -0.53 18.20 13.60
CA ALA A 87 0.92 18.26 13.37
C ALA A 87 1.62 19.25 14.31
N ALA A 88 1.03 20.43 14.53
CA ALA A 88 1.57 21.42 15.45
C ALA A 88 1.58 20.92 16.90
N ALA A 89 0.53 20.22 17.33
CA ALA A 89 0.46 19.63 18.67
C ALA A 89 1.52 18.54 18.88
N GLU A 90 1.73 17.65 17.90
CA GLU A 90 2.80 16.64 17.95
C GLU A 90 4.20 17.27 18.01
N SER A 91 4.41 18.32 17.22
CA SER A 91 5.67 19.04 17.20
C SER A 91 5.96 19.72 18.53
N ALA A 92 4.97 20.41 19.10
CA ALA A 92 5.09 21.08 20.40
C ALA A 92 5.37 20.08 21.54
N GLN A 93 4.71 18.92 21.51
CA GLN A 93 4.97 17.86 22.49
C GLN A 93 6.41 17.36 22.38
N LEU A 94 6.88 17.02 21.17
CA LEU A 94 8.24 16.51 21.00
C LEU A 94 9.30 17.53 21.40
N GLN A 95 9.11 18.81 21.06
CA GLN A 95 9.99 19.91 21.46
C GLN A 95 10.05 20.07 22.98
N THR A 96 8.90 19.97 23.65
CA THR A 96 8.81 20.03 25.12
C THR A 96 9.52 18.84 25.76
N GLU A 97 9.31 17.65 25.22
CA GLU A 97 9.96 16.43 25.72
C GLU A 97 11.48 16.44 25.50
N SER A 98 11.95 17.00 24.38
CA SER A 98 13.37 17.09 24.05
C SER A 98 14.08 18.29 24.70
N ALA A 99 13.36 19.17 25.39
CA ALA A 99 13.88 20.42 25.95
C ALA A 99 14.67 21.26 24.93
N GLY A 100 14.23 21.27 23.66
CA GLY A 100 14.89 21.96 22.56
C GLY A 100 16.09 21.23 21.94
N ALA A 101 16.50 20.07 22.47
CA ALA A 101 17.51 19.24 21.84
C ALA A 101 16.95 18.55 20.58
N LYS A 102 17.84 18.17 19.66
CA LYS A 102 17.49 17.38 18.48
C LYS A 102 16.98 16.00 18.95
N PRO A 103 15.73 15.61 18.60
CA PRO A 103 15.21 14.30 18.98
C PRO A 103 16.05 13.15 18.43
N ALA A 104 16.33 12.16 19.27
CA ALA A 104 16.86 10.88 18.81
C ALA A 104 15.82 10.15 17.97
N LYS A 105 16.26 9.36 16.98
CA LYS A 105 15.37 8.51 16.19
C LYS A 105 14.90 7.32 17.03
N ALA A 106 13.71 6.79 16.73
CA ALA A 106 13.32 5.49 17.22
C ALA A 106 14.28 4.40 16.70
N PRO A 107 14.47 3.31 17.45
CA PRO A 107 15.22 2.14 16.98
C PRO A 107 14.64 1.62 15.66
N ALA A 108 15.50 1.40 14.65
CA ALA A 108 15.07 0.92 13.35
C ALA A 108 14.92 -0.61 13.34
N GLY A 109 13.80 -1.09 12.82
CA GLY A 109 13.47 -2.52 12.76
C GLY A 109 12.84 -2.92 11.43
N LYS A 110 12.33 -4.14 11.38
CA LYS A 110 11.44 -4.59 10.30
C LYS A 110 10.03 -4.04 10.52
N ASP A 111 9.19 -4.10 9.49
CA ASP A 111 7.77 -3.80 9.64
C ASP A 111 7.13 -4.77 10.63
N PHE A 112 6.27 -4.23 11.49
CA PHE A 112 5.54 -5.03 12.47
C PHE A 112 4.48 -5.88 11.75
N LYS A 113 4.44 -7.17 12.11
CA LYS A 113 3.45 -8.15 11.62
C LYS A 113 3.11 -9.08 12.76
N ILE A 114 1.82 -9.32 12.97
CA ILE A 114 1.34 -10.35 13.88
C ILE A 114 1.85 -11.70 13.36
N GLN A 115 2.39 -12.51 14.25
CA GLN A 115 2.89 -13.83 13.89
C GLN A 115 1.74 -14.83 13.90
N THR A 116 1.67 -15.69 12.89
CA THR A 116 0.57 -16.64 12.71
C THR A 116 0.52 -17.73 13.78
N ASP A 117 1.60 -17.90 14.55
CA ASP A 117 1.71 -18.86 15.66
C ASP A 117 1.32 -18.27 17.03
N TRP A 118 1.04 -16.97 17.11
CA TRP A 118 0.51 -16.33 18.32
C TRP A 118 -0.97 -16.72 18.52
N GLN A 119 -1.20 -17.73 19.35
CA GLN A 119 -2.54 -18.15 19.77
C GLN A 119 -2.99 -17.36 21.01
N ASP A 120 -4.27 -17.49 21.39
CA ASP A 120 -4.89 -16.72 22.49
C ASP A 120 -4.13 -16.81 23.83
N ASP A 121 -3.48 -17.93 24.13
CA ASP A 121 -2.67 -18.07 25.35
C ASP A 121 -1.36 -17.31 25.30
N TRP A 122 -0.78 -17.10 24.12
CA TRP A 122 0.43 -16.30 23.97
C TRP A 122 0.20 -14.85 24.41
N TYR A 123 -0.99 -14.30 24.12
CA TYR A 123 -1.36 -12.94 24.54
C TYR A 123 -1.46 -12.74 26.06
N LYS A 124 -1.47 -13.83 26.84
CA LYS A 124 -1.47 -13.78 28.33
C LYS A 124 -0.06 -13.84 28.92
N THR A 125 0.97 -13.96 28.09
CA THR A 125 2.36 -14.10 28.55
C THR A 125 3.00 -12.77 28.96
N PRO A 126 4.03 -12.77 29.82
CA PRO A 126 4.84 -11.59 30.10
C PRO A 126 5.46 -10.98 28.85
N GLU A 127 5.83 -11.81 27.87
CA GLU A 127 6.41 -11.36 26.60
C GLU A 127 5.41 -10.52 25.78
N ALA A 128 4.15 -10.96 25.68
CA ALA A 128 3.09 -10.19 25.02
C ALA A 128 2.78 -8.88 25.77
N ALA A 129 2.76 -8.93 27.11
CA ALA A 129 2.54 -7.75 27.94
C ALA A 129 3.64 -6.69 27.75
N GLN A 130 4.91 -7.12 27.71
CA GLN A 130 6.07 -6.26 27.47
C GLN A 130 6.02 -5.66 26.06
N LEU A 131 5.73 -6.45 25.03
CA LEU A 131 5.61 -5.95 23.66
C LEU A 131 4.52 -4.87 23.56
N ALA A 132 3.37 -5.09 24.20
CA ALA A 132 2.29 -4.13 24.24
C ALA A 132 2.68 -2.83 24.93
N GLU A 133 3.36 -2.89 26.08
CA GLU A 133 3.86 -1.70 26.78
C GLU A 133 4.80 -0.88 25.89
N VAL A 134 5.77 -1.54 25.25
CA VAL A 134 6.69 -0.87 24.33
C VAL A 134 5.93 -0.27 23.15
N MET A 135 5.07 -1.04 22.49
CA MET A 135 4.30 -0.57 21.34
C MET A 135 3.43 0.65 21.68
N MET A 136 2.71 0.62 22.81
CA MET A 136 1.86 1.74 23.23
C MET A 136 2.68 3.00 23.53
N SER A 137 3.91 2.88 24.03
CA SER A 137 4.80 4.03 24.25
C SER A 137 5.24 4.74 22.96
N PHE A 138 5.18 4.04 21.82
CA PHE A 138 5.45 4.57 20.48
C PHE A 138 4.19 5.07 19.75
N GLN A 139 3.01 5.04 20.36
CA GLN A 139 1.83 5.68 19.77
C GLN A 139 2.04 7.20 19.74
N THR A 140 1.86 7.79 18.57
CA THR A 140 1.92 9.26 18.41
C THR A 140 0.83 9.96 19.21
N PRO A 141 0.95 11.27 19.48
CA PRO A 141 -0.12 12.03 20.10
C PRO A 141 -1.41 12.01 19.26
N SER A 142 -1.30 12.02 17.92
CA SER A 142 -2.46 11.88 17.02
C SER A 142 -3.14 10.52 17.11
N GLY A 143 -2.40 9.45 17.45
CA GLY A 143 -2.96 8.12 17.72
C GLY A 143 -2.48 7.01 16.78
N GLY A 144 -1.70 7.32 15.74
CA GLY A 144 -1.11 6.32 14.83
C GLY A 144 0.30 5.87 15.25
N TRP A 145 0.88 4.98 14.45
CA TRP A 145 2.25 4.47 14.62
C TRP A 145 3.10 4.64 13.36
N SER A 146 4.41 4.72 13.56
CA SER A 146 5.40 4.65 12.48
C SER A 146 5.59 3.21 12.02
N LYS A 147 6.01 3.05 10.76
CA LYS A 147 6.60 1.81 10.26
C LYS A 147 8.04 1.61 10.74
N ALA A 148 8.54 0.38 10.62
CA ALA A 148 9.95 0.01 10.84
C ALA A 148 10.55 0.46 12.19
N VAL A 149 9.76 0.41 13.27
CA VAL A 149 10.24 0.62 14.65
C VAL A 149 10.57 -0.73 15.28
N ASP A 150 11.74 -0.85 15.90
CA ASP A 150 12.15 -2.04 16.63
C ASP A 150 11.70 -1.98 18.10
N TYR A 151 10.61 -2.67 18.41
CA TYR A 151 10.06 -2.75 19.77
C TYR A 151 10.89 -3.59 20.75
N THR A 152 11.98 -4.24 20.33
CA THR A 152 12.85 -5.02 21.24
C THR A 152 13.77 -4.15 22.10
N HIS A 153 13.87 -2.86 21.78
CA HIS A 153 14.75 -1.91 22.47
C HIS A 153 14.11 -1.22 23.68
N GLY A 154 12.91 -1.65 24.08
CA GLY A 154 12.18 -1.10 25.22
C GLY A 154 11.36 0.14 24.89
N PRO A 155 10.68 0.72 25.90
CA PRO A 155 9.76 1.84 25.70
C PRO A 155 10.43 3.08 25.11
N ARG A 156 9.66 3.88 24.37
CA ARG A 156 10.11 5.17 23.82
C ARG A 156 10.60 6.08 24.95
N ALA A 157 11.84 6.51 24.86
CA ALA A 157 12.39 7.49 25.79
C ALA A 157 11.75 8.88 25.57
N LYS A 158 11.58 9.65 26.65
CA LYS A 158 11.11 11.04 26.56
C LYS A 158 12.03 11.86 25.63
N GLY A 159 11.44 12.53 24.64
CA GLY A 159 12.17 13.36 23.67
C GLY A 159 12.73 12.58 22.47
N MET A 160 12.53 11.26 22.42
CA MET A 160 12.78 10.44 21.24
C MET A 160 11.63 10.61 20.23
N ALA A 161 11.94 10.69 18.94
CA ALA A 161 10.94 10.67 17.89
C ALA A 161 10.15 9.34 17.90
N TRP A 162 8.92 9.36 17.41
CA TRP A 162 8.09 8.16 17.28
C TRP A 162 8.49 7.27 16.09
N THR A 163 9.44 7.74 15.28
CA THR A 163 9.84 7.10 14.01
C THR A 163 11.35 6.89 13.91
N SER A 164 11.72 5.83 13.19
CA SER A 164 13.10 5.50 12.84
C SER A 164 13.57 6.17 11.55
N GLN A 165 12.69 6.94 10.89
CA GLN A 165 12.91 7.47 9.56
C GLN A 165 13.84 8.70 9.51
N THR A 166 13.96 9.32 8.34
CA THR A 166 14.96 10.36 8.04
C THR A 166 14.77 11.64 8.86
N SER A 167 13.53 11.99 9.22
CA SER A 167 13.19 13.11 10.09
C SER A 167 12.26 12.65 11.24
N PRO A 168 12.13 13.44 12.33
CA PRO A 168 11.27 13.07 13.47
C PRO A 168 9.77 12.94 13.13
N PHE A 169 9.34 13.48 11.99
CA PHE A 169 7.94 13.48 11.55
C PHE A 169 7.73 12.70 10.24
N HIS A 170 8.80 12.21 9.60
CA HIS A 170 8.67 11.41 8.37
C HIS A 170 8.07 10.04 8.70
N TYR A 171 6.87 9.75 8.18
CA TYR A 171 6.10 8.55 8.56
C TYR A 171 5.92 8.38 10.08
N ALA A 172 5.81 9.46 10.86
CA ALA A 172 5.65 9.35 12.31
C ALA A 172 4.36 8.61 12.70
N ALA A 173 3.28 8.86 11.96
CA ALA A 173 2.08 8.04 11.93
C ALA A 173 1.70 7.78 10.47
N THR A 174 1.59 6.50 10.10
CA THR A 174 1.41 6.07 8.71
C THR A 174 0.52 4.83 8.63
N PHE A 175 -0.07 4.62 7.46
CA PHE A 175 -0.75 3.38 7.05
C PHE A 175 0.14 2.50 6.15
N ASP A 176 1.31 3.03 5.76
CA ASP A 176 2.30 2.31 4.96
C ASP A 176 2.82 1.08 5.71
N ASN A 177 3.11 0.01 4.97
CA ASN A 177 3.63 -1.25 5.53
C ASN A 177 2.80 -1.85 6.70
N ARG A 178 1.47 -1.69 6.67
CA ARG A 178 0.52 -2.13 7.74
C ARG A 178 0.65 -1.38 9.06
N ALA A 179 1.45 -0.31 9.11
CA ALA A 179 1.55 0.48 10.32
C ALA A 179 0.17 1.03 10.71
N THR A 180 -0.01 1.24 12.01
CA THR A 180 -1.28 1.57 12.66
C THR A 180 -2.30 0.43 12.68
N THR A 181 -2.69 -0.14 11.53
CA THR A 181 -3.72 -1.21 11.49
C THR A 181 -3.25 -2.49 12.17
N GLU A 182 -2.00 -2.88 11.99
CA GLU A 182 -1.46 -4.10 12.59
C GLU A 182 -1.28 -3.97 14.11
N GLN A 183 -0.84 -2.80 14.58
CA GLN A 183 -0.75 -2.49 16.01
C GLN A 183 -2.12 -2.51 16.67
N ILE A 184 -3.15 -1.98 16.00
CA ILE A 184 -4.54 -2.05 16.48
C ILE A 184 -4.99 -3.51 16.64
N ASN A 185 -4.78 -4.34 15.62
CA ASN A 185 -5.18 -5.75 15.65
C ASN A 185 -4.47 -6.50 16.79
N PHE A 186 -3.16 -6.29 16.95
CA PHE A 186 -2.37 -6.88 18.04
C PHE A 186 -2.91 -6.48 19.42
N LEU A 187 -3.14 -5.17 19.63
CA LEU A 187 -3.66 -4.68 20.91
C LEU A 187 -5.09 -5.17 21.17
N ASN A 188 -5.91 -5.34 20.15
CA ASN A 188 -7.25 -5.89 20.28
C ASN A 188 -7.23 -7.37 20.68
N ASP A 189 -6.36 -8.19 20.07
CA ASP A 189 -6.16 -9.58 20.48
C ASP A 189 -5.67 -9.66 21.94
N LEU A 190 -4.72 -8.82 22.32
CA LEU A 190 -4.25 -8.70 23.70
C LEU A 190 -5.39 -8.32 24.65
N HIS A 191 -6.18 -7.30 24.31
CA HIS A 191 -7.31 -6.85 25.13
C HIS A 191 -8.36 -7.96 25.27
N ALA A 192 -8.70 -8.66 24.19
CA ALA A 192 -9.66 -9.76 24.22
C ALA A 192 -9.18 -10.92 25.12
N ALA A 193 -7.88 -11.21 25.13
CA ALA A 193 -7.30 -12.28 25.94
C ALA A 193 -7.12 -11.92 27.44
N THR A 194 -6.95 -10.63 27.77
CA THR A 194 -6.49 -10.19 29.11
C THR A 194 -7.41 -9.19 29.80
N GLY A 195 -8.30 -8.51 29.09
CA GLY A 195 -9.12 -7.41 29.61
C GLY A 195 -8.36 -6.11 29.87
N ARG A 196 -7.11 -5.96 29.42
CA ARG A 196 -6.27 -4.77 29.67
C ARG A 196 -6.94 -3.47 29.19
N ALA A 197 -7.26 -2.58 30.14
CA ALA A 197 -7.98 -1.33 29.88
C ALA A 197 -7.12 -0.27 29.15
N ASP A 198 -5.80 -0.29 29.35
CA ASP A 198 -4.87 0.61 28.68
C ASP A 198 -4.68 0.26 27.20
N ALA A 199 -4.62 -1.04 26.86
CA ALA A 199 -4.67 -1.50 25.48
C ALA A 199 -5.95 -1.03 24.78
N ARG A 200 -7.10 -1.15 25.44
CA ARG A 200 -8.38 -0.62 24.96
C ARG A 200 -8.31 0.89 24.70
N ALA A 201 -7.85 1.68 25.67
CA ALA A 201 -7.74 3.14 25.52
C ALA A 201 -6.80 3.54 24.38
N CYS A 202 -5.72 2.78 24.18
CA CYS A 202 -4.78 2.96 23.08
C CYS A 202 -5.44 2.70 21.71
N ILE A 203 -6.25 1.62 21.60
CA ILE A 203 -7.02 1.32 20.39
C ILE A 203 -8.05 2.41 20.11
N GLU A 204 -8.79 2.87 21.12
CA GLU A 204 -9.80 3.92 20.95
C GLU A 204 -9.19 5.20 20.35
N ARG A 205 -8.01 5.62 20.82
CA ARG A 205 -7.25 6.74 20.25
C ARG A 205 -6.81 6.48 18.80
N ALA A 206 -6.41 5.25 18.49
CA ALA A 206 -6.00 4.88 17.15
C ALA A 206 -7.17 4.81 16.15
N LEU A 207 -8.36 4.41 16.60
CA LEU A 207 -9.57 4.48 15.79
C LEU A 207 -9.98 5.93 15.54
N ASP A 208 -9.93 6.78 16.57
CA ASP A 208 -10.20 8.20 16.42
C ASP A 208 -9.21 8.86 15.43
N TYR A 209 -7.93 8.47 15.47
CA TYR A 209 -6.92 8.84 14.47
C TYR A 209 -7.32 8.44 13.04
N ILE A 210 -7.74 7.18 12.82
CA ILE A 210 -8.15 6.69 11.50
C ILE A 210 -9.34 7.50 10.96
N PHE A 211 -10.34 7.78 11.82
CA PHE A 211 -11.53 8.53 11.42
C PHE A 211 -11.20 9.98 11.03
N VAL A 212 -10.29 10.64 11.75
CA VAL A 212 -9.92 12.03 11.42
C VAL A 212 -8.99 12.14 10.21
N ALA A 213 -8.24 11.07 9.90
CA ALA A 213 -7.34 10.97 8.76
C ALA A 213 -8.09 10.72 7.43
N GLN A 214 -9.34 10.26 7.47
CA GLN A 214 -10.13 10.04 6.26
C GLN A 214 -10.40 11.39 5.56
N TYR A 215 -10.14 11.43 4.27
CA TYR A 215 -10.44 12.58 3.42
C TYR A 215 -11.96 12.79 3.26
N PRO A 216 -12.41 14.03 2.95
CA PRO A 216 -13.83 14.33 2.71
C PRO A 216 -14.50 13.48 1.61
N ASN A 217 -13.73 12.91 0.68
CA ASN A 217 -14.23 12.02 -0.38
C ASN A 217 -14.07 10.52 -0.04
N GLY A 218 -13.64 10.19 1.18
CA GLY A 218 -13.56 8.82 1.67
C GLY A 218 -12.20 8.14 1.51
N GLY A 219 -11.22 8.74 0.83
CA GLY A 219 -9.86 8.20 0.70
C GLY A 219 -9.02 8.36 1.97
N TRP A 220 -7.85 7.72 2.02
CA TRP A 220 -6.86 7.92 3.08
C TRP A 220 -5.49 8.32 2.53
N PRO A 221 -4.77 9.25 3.19
CA PRO A 221 -3.37 9.51 2.89
C PRO A 221 -2.49 8.31 3.24
N GLN A 222 -1.23 8.31 2.78
CA GLN A 222 -0.22 7.39 3.30
C GLN A 222 0.11 7.73 4.76
N THR A 223 0.29 9.02 5.06
CA THR A 223 0.66 9.55 6.38
C THR A 223 -0.35 10.58 6.87
N PHE A 224 -0.71 10.53 8.15
CA PHE A 224 -1.51 11.57 8.79
C PHE A 224 -0.93 11.90 10.18
N PRO A 225 -0.88 13.16 10.64
CA PRO A 225 -1.14 14.40 9.90
C PRO A 225 -0.38 14.49 8.57
N LEU A 226 -0.94 15.24 7.60
CA LEU A 226 -0.36 15.36 6.27
C LEU A 226 1.08 15.85 6.32
N GLU A 227 1.94 15.15 5.59
CA GLU A 227 3.39 15.40 5.54
C GLU A 227 3.79 16.19 4.29
N GLY A 228 2.97 16.13 3.23
CA GLY A 228 3.24 16.72 1.93
C GLY A 228 3.85 15.73 0.93
N GLY A 229 3.96 16.17 -0.32
CA GLY A 229 4.45 15.32 -1.41
C GLY A 229 3.47 14.19 -1.73
N TYR A 230 3.99 13.04 -2.15
CA TYR A 230 3.13 11.90 -2.51
C TYR A 230 2.49 11.21 -1.29
N HIS A 231 2.99 11.47 -0.08
CA HIS A 231 2.40 10.91 1.15
C HIS A 231 0.96 11.38 1.40
N ASP A 232 0.61 12.52 0.80
CA ASP A 232 -0.71 13.12 0.84
C ASP A 232 -1.66 12.56 -0.24
N ALA A 233 -1.21 11.64 -1.10
CA ALA A 233 -2.09 11.01 -2.08
C ALA A 233 -3.07 10.04 -1.41
N ILE A 234 -4.21 9.77 -2.05
CA ILE A 234 -5.00 8.58 -1.72
C ILE A 234 -4.14 7.35 -2.02
N THR A 235 -3.82 6.56 -1.00
CA THR A 235 -2.74 5.57 -1.10
C THR A 235 -3.26 4.14 -1.06
N PHE A 236 -3.21 3.47 -2.22
CA PHE A 236 -3.44 2.02 -2.32
C PHE A 236 -2.16 1.20 -2.20
N ASN A 237 -1.00 1.82 -2.48
CA ASN A 237 0.32 1.21 -2.36
C ASN A 237 0.50 0.44 -1.05
N ASP A 238 1.05 -0.77 -1.14
CA ASP A 238 1.29 -1.69 -0.02
C ASP A 238 0.00 -2.00 0.77
N ASN A 239 -1.16 -1.95 0.08
CA ASN A 239 -2.50 -2.15 0.62
C ASN A 239 -2.85 -1.16 1.77
N ALA A 240 -2.24 0.02 1.80
CA ALA A 240 -2.43 0.96 2.91
C ALA A 240 -3.92 1.29 3.17
N MET A 241 -4.65 1.72 2.14
CA MET A 241 -6.09 2.01 2.28
C MET A 241 -6.94 0.74 2.45
N THR A 242 -6.61 -0.38 1.81
CA THR A 242 -7.43 -1.60 1.92
C THR A 242 -7.34 -2.22 3.32
N HIS A 243 -6.17 -2.23 3.98
CA HIS A 243 -6.06 -2.67 5.38
C HIS A 243 -6.88 -1.79 6.33
N VAL A 244 -6.93 -0.47 6.09
CA VAL A 244 -7.81 0.44 6.86
C VAL A 244 -9.27 0.03 6.67
N LEU A 245 -9.70 -0.21 5.43
CA LEU A 245 -11.08 -0.60 5.14
C LEU A 245 -11.44 -1.99 5.69
N GLU A 246 -10.53 -2.95 5.67
CA GLU A 246 -10.72 -4.26 6.30
C GLU A 246 -10.93 -4.15 7.81
N LEU A 247 -10.16 -3.28 8.48
CA LEU A 247 -10.38 -2.95 9.89
C LEU A 247 -11.75 -2.30 10.08
N MET A 248 -12.11 -1.29 9.27
CA MET A 248 -13.42 -0.65 9.35
C MET A 248 -14.57 -1.65 9.15
N ARG A 249 -14.44 -2.59 8.21
CA ARG A 249 -15.40 -3.68 7.96
C ARG A 249 -15.51 -4.60 9.17
N THR A 250 -14.38 -5.04 9.71
CA THR A 250 -14.32 -5.92 10.88
C THR A 250 -15.07 -5.29 12.05
N ILE A 251 -14.72 -4.06 12.42
CA ILE A 251 -15.27 -3.42 13.61
C ILE A 251 -16.72 -2.94 13.43
N SER A 252 -17.11 -2.50 12.23
CA SER A 252 -18.50 -2.06 11.96
C SER A 252 -19.48 -3.23 11.93
N SER A 253 -19.06 -4.41 11.47
CA SER A 253 -19.93 -5.59 11.41
C SER A 253 -20.37 -6.09 12.78
N GLY A 254 -19.54 -5.88 13.82
CA GLY A 254 -19.73 -6.47 15.15
C GLY A 254 -19.70 -8.00 15.18
N ALA A 255 -19.31 -8.66 14.08
CA ALA A 255 -19.33 -10.11 13.96
C ALA A 255 -18.20 -10.80 14.74
N ASP A 256 -17.04 -10.14 14.82
CA ASP A 256 -15.90 -10.64 15.59
C ASP A 256 -16.12 -10.42 17.10
N PRO A 257 -16.20 -11.50 17.91
CA PRO A 257 -16.36 -11.40 19.35
C PRO A 257 -15.28 -10.59 20.06
N LYS A 258 -14.07 -10.50 19.50
CA LYS A 258 -12.96 -9.74 20.07
C LYS A 258 -13.22 -8.23 20.10
N TRP A 259 -14.15 -7.75 19.25
CA TRP A 259 -14.53 -6.33 19.16
C TRP A 259 -15.81 -5.96 19.91
N LYS A 260 -16.42 -6.89 20.67
CA LYS A 260 -17.69 -6.66 21.39
C LYS A 260 -17.64 -5.50 22.39
N TRP A 261 -16.46 -5.16 22.89
CA TRP A 261 -16.24 -4.07 23.84
C TRP A 261 -16.37 -2.67 23.19
N LEU A 262 -16.24 -2.56 21.87
CA LEU A 262 -16.28 -1.29 21.16
C LEU A 262 -17.69 -0.67 21.27
N ASP A 263 -17.78 0.65 21.41
CA ASP A 263 -19.06 1.33 21.53
C ASP A 263 -19.78 1.46 20.17
N ALA A 264 -21.11 1.69 20.21
CA ALA A 264 -21.92 1.82 19.00
C ALA A 264 -21.53 3.05 18.17
N THR A 265 -21.14 4.16 18.80
CA THR A 265 -20.75 5.40 18.12
C THR A 265 -19.55 5.17 17.21
N ARG A 266 -18.54 4.43 17.68
CA ARG A 266 -17.36 4.07 16.88
C ARG A 266 -17.68 3.05 15.79
N ARG A 267 -18.58 2.10 16.05
CA ARG A 267 -19.07 1.19 14.99
C ARG A 267 -19.78 1.95 13.87
N ASP A 268 -20.62 2.91 14.20
CA ASP A 268 -21.34 3.74 13.23
C ASP A 268 -20.37 4.60 12.41
N LYS A 269 -19.36 5.20 13.07
CA LYS A 269 -18.28 5.91 12.38
C LYS A 269 -17.51 4.99 11.42
N ALA A 270 -17.18 3.78 11.86
CA ALA A 270 -16.50 2.81 11.02
C ALA A 270 -17.35 2.36 9.83
N GLN A 271 -18.66 2.18 10.01
CA GLN A 271 -19.57 1.85 8.93
C GLN A 271 -19.66 2.99 7.90
N ALA A 272 -19.78 4.24 8.38
CA ALA A 272 -19.80 5.42 7.52
C ALA A 272 -18.48 5.58 6.77
N ALA A 273 -17.34 5.39 7.45
CA ALA A 273 -16.01 5.47 6.86
C ALA A 273 -15.79 4.38 5.80
N LEU A 274 -16.18 3.13 6.09
CA LEU A 274 -16.15 2.03 5.13
C LEU A 274 -16.95 2.34 3.87
N LYS A 275 -18.20 2.80 4.04
CA LYS A 275 -19.07 3.14 2.91
C LYS A 275 -18.44 4.21 2.01
N GLN A 276 -17.90 5.28 2.60
CA GLN A 276 -17.24 6.36 1.86
C GLN A 276 -15.95 5.87 1.18
N GLY A 277 -15.17 5.02 1.84
CA GLY A 277 -13.95 4.46 1.27
C GLY A 277 -14.19 3.50 0.11
N ILE A 278 -15.25 2.67 0.18
CA ILE A 278 -15.67 1.84 -0.96
C ILE A 278 -16.09 2.75 -2.12
N GLN A 279 -16.86 3.80 -1.87
CA GLN A 279 -17.23 4.76 -2.91
C GLN A 279 -16.00 5.43 -3.53
N CYS A 280 -15.02 5.84 -2.71
CA CYS A 280 -13.76 6.39 -3.19
C CYS A 280 -13.00 5.41 -4.09
N ILE A 281 -12.95 4.11 -3.75
CA ILE A 281 -12.36 3.07 -4.62
C ILE A 281 -13.08 3.02 -5.96
N LEU A 282 -14.42 2.97 -5.97
CA LEU A 282 -15.20 2.88 -7.20
C LEU A 282 -15.00 4.12 -8.09
N ASP A 283 -14.99 5.32 -7.48
CA ASP A 283 -14.81 6.58 -8.20
C ASP A 283 -13.39 6.76 -8.72
N ALA A 284 -12.38 6.24 -8.01
CA ALA A 284 -10.98 6.27 -8.42
C ALA A 284 -10.65 5.24 -9.51
N GLN A 285 -11.56 4.31 -9.85
CA GLN A 285 -11.27 3.31 -10.87
C GLN A 285 -11.06 3.99 -12.24
N CYS A 286 -9.88 3.76 -12.80
CA CYS A 286 -9.44 4.41 -14.03
C CYS A 286 -10.25 3.93 -15.23
N GLU A 287 -10.37 4.81 -16.22
CA GLU A 287 -11.19 4.59 -17.40
C GLU A 287 -10.38 4.82 -18.68
N GLN A 288 -10.55 3.92 -19.65
CA GLN A 288 -9.95 3.98 -20.97
C GLN A 288 -11.05 3.86 -22.02
N GLY A 289 -11.25 4.90 -22.82
CA GLY A 289 -12.22 4.90 -23.91
C GLY A 289 -13.64 4.51 -23.49
N GLY A 290 -14.11 4.98 -22.33
CA GLY A 290 -15.44 4.63 -21.81
C GLY A 290 -15.49 3.37 -20.95
N HIS A 291 -14.39 2.62 -20.83
CA HIS A 291 -14.35 1.35 -20.13
C HIS A 291 -13.51 1.42 -18.86
N LYS A 292 -14.09 0.99 -17.73
CA LYS A 292 -13.36 0.85 -16.46
C LYS A 292 -12.24 -0.18 -16.59
N THR A 293 -11.16 0.06 -15.86
CA THR A 293 -9.95 -0.77 -15.85
C THR A 293 -9.59 -1.16 -14.41
N VAL A 294 -8.49 -0.65 -13.89
CA VAL A 294 -7.96 -0.87 -12.55
C VAL A 294 -7.58 0.45 -11.90
N TRP A 295 -6.68 0.45 -10.92
CA TRP A 295 -6.28 1.63 -10.16
C TRP A 295 -4.78 1.91 -10.29
N CYS A 296 -4.39 3.14 -9.99
CA CYS A 296 -3.02 3.50 -9.68
C CYS A 296 -2.67 3.07 -8.25
N ALA A 297 -1.37 2.97 -7.95
CA ALA A 297 -0.92 2.79 -6.58
C ALA A 297 -1.23 4.02 -5.70
N GLN A 298 -1.33 5.20 -6.30
CA GLN A 298 -1.71 6.45 -5.64
C GLN A 298 -2.62 7.29 -6.53
N HIS A 299 -3.60 7.95 -5.92
CA HIS A 299 -4.51 8.86 -6.61
C HIS A 299 -4.48 10.26 -6.00
N ASP A 300 -4.65 11.26 -6.84
CA ASP A 300 -4.79 12.64 -6.41
C ASP A 300 -6.06 12.79 -5.53
N PRO A 301 -5.95 13.36 -4.32
CA PRO A 301 -7.04 13.39 -3.37
C PRO A 301 -8.19 14.32 -3.78
N LEU A 302 -7.94 15.31 -4.65
CA LEU A 302 -8.98 16.28 -5.04
C LEU A 302 -9.72 15.88 -6.32
N ASN A 303 -9.07 15.12 -7.23
CA ASN A 303 -9.66 14.79 -8.53
C ASN A 303 -9.66 13.29 -8.88
N LEU A 304 -9.13 12.43 -8.00
CA LEU A 304 -9.07 10.98 -8.14
C LEU A 304 -8.29 10.45 -9.35
N LYS A 305 -7.55 11.30 -10.07
CA LYS A 305 -6.69 10.83 -11.17
C LYS A 305 -5.46 10.11 -10.61
N PRO A 306 -4.88 9.15 -11.36
CA PRO A 306 -3.58 8.58 -11.03
C PRO A 306 -2.54 9.66 -10.71
N ALA A 307 -1.80 9.48 -9.64
CA ALA A 307 -0.70 10.35 -9.23
C ALA A 307 0.61 9.56 -9.15
N SER A 308 1.73 10.24 -9.38
CA SER A 308 3.06 9.67 -9.19
C SER A 308 3.43 9.63 -7.70
N ALA A 309 4.45 8.84 -7.37
CA ALA A 309 5.03 8.78 -6.04
C ALA A 309 6.54 9.06 -6.08
N ARG A 310 7.38 8.07 -5.79
CA ARG A 310 8.84 8.21 -5.94
C ARG A 310 9.20 8.43 -7.41
N ILE A 311 10.42 8.88 -7.69
CA ILE A 311 10.90 9.15 -9.07
C ILE A 311 10.73 7.96 -10.04
N LYS A 312 10.70 6.74 -9.49
CA LYS A 312 10.55 5.47 -10.21
C LYS A 312 9.10 4.95 -10.22
N GLU A 313 8.14 5.77 -9.80
CA GLU A 313 6.73 5.41 -9.64
C GLU A 313 5.87 6.46 -10.34
N PRO A 314 5.81 6.41 -11.68
CA PRO A 314 4.99 7.34 -12.44
C PRO A 314 3.50 7.09 -12.19
N ALA A 315 2.67 8.10 -12.42
CA ALA A 315 1.23 7.95 -12.47
C ALA A 315 0.87 6.90 -13.54
N SER A 316 0.26 5.79 -13.12
CA SER A 316 0.12 4.60 -13.96
C SER A 316 -1.00 3.68 -13.46
N LEU A 317 -1.44 2.73 -14.28
CA LEU A 317 -2.24 1.61 -13.79
C LEU A 317 -1.31 0.59 -13.12
N SER A 318 -1.66 0.16 -11.91
CA SER A 318 -0.85 -0.76 -11.12
C SER A 318 -1.28 -2.20 -11.35
N GLY A 319 -0.36 -3.03 -11.83
CA GLY A 319 -0.58 -4.47 -11.95
C GLY A 319 -0.55 -5.21 -10.61
N GLY A 320 0.09 -4.63 -9.59
CA GLY A 320 0.23 -5.23 -8.26
C GLY A 320 -0.87 -4.79 -7.29
N GLU A 321 -0.95 -3.49 -7.01
CA GLU A 321 -1.85 -2.93 -5.99
C GLU A 321 -3.32 -3.17 -6.32
N SER A 322 -3.67 -3.18 -7.60
CA SER A 322 -5.04 -3.44 -8.06
C SER A 322 -5.54 -4.85 -7.70
N VAL A 323 -4.64 -5.83 -7.50
CA VAL A 323 -5.04 -7.17 -7.03
C VAL A 323 -5.63 -7.09 -5.62
N GLY A 324 -4.98 -6.35 -4.72
CA GLY A 324 -5.45 -6.17 -3.34
C GLY A 324 -6.80 -5.45 -3.28
N ILE A 325 -7.02 -4.45 -4.14
CA ILE A 325 -8.30 -3.75 -4.25
C ILE A 325 -9.40 -4.70 -4.76
N VAL A 326 -9.11 -5.52 -5.78
CA VAL A 326 -10.07 -6.50 -6.29
C VAL A 326 -10.41 -7.53 -5.22
N HIS A 327 -9.43 -8.07 -4.49
CA HIS A 327 -9.69 -8.99 -3.37
C HIS A 327 -10.56 -8.34 -2.31
N PHE A 328 -10.24 -7.12 -1.89
CA PHE A 328 -11.05 -6.37 -0.93
C PHE A 328 -12.51 -6.24 -1.40
N LEU A 329 -12.75 -5.79 -2.64
CA LEU A 329 -14.09 -5.63 -3.21
C LEU A 329 -14.80 -6.98 -3.38
N MET A 330 -14.06 -8.02 -3.76
CA MET A 330 -14.59 -9.39 -3.81
C MET A 330 -15.00 -9.85 -2.42
N ASP A 331 -14.37 -9.44 -1.33
CA ASP A 331 -14.74 -9.90 0.02
C ASP A 331 -15.87 -9.11 0.67
N GLU A 332 -16.42 -8.09 0.00
CA GLU A 332 -17.57 -7.35 0.53
C GLU A 332 -18.79 -8.27 0.75
N PRO A 333 -19.43 -8.22 1.93
CA PRO A 333 -20.59 -9.05 2.22
C PRO A 333 -21.80 -8.68 1.35
N LEU A 334 -21.97 -7.39 1.04
CA LEU A 334 -23.00 -6.87 0.15
C LEU A 334 -22.39 -6.48 -1.21
N LEU A 335 -22.59 -7.32 -2.21
CA LEU A 335 -22.08 -7.10 -3.57
C LEU A 335 -23.09 -6.30 -4.39
N THR A 336 -22.93 -4.98 -4.38
CA THR A 336 -23.77 -4.09 -5.20
C THR A 336 -23.45 -4.25 -6.69
N PRO A 337 -24.37 -3.86 -7.61
CA PRO A 337 -24.09 -3.86 -9.04
C PRO A 337 -22.82 -3.07 -9.42
N ALA A 338 -22.54 -1.96 -8.72
CA ALA A 338 -21.35 -1.16 -8.93
C ALA A 338 -20.06 -1.92 -8.55
N ILE A 339 -20.06 -2.62 -7.41
CA ILE A 339 -18.92 -3.46 -6.99
C ILE A 339 -18.70 -4.59 -8.00
N ILE A 340 -19.77 -5.29 -8.41
CA ILE A 340 -19.70 -6.39 -9.37
C ILE A 340 -19.15 -5.90 -10.72
N ALA A 341 -19.64 -4.76 -11.22
CA ALA A 341 -19.15 -4.16 -12.46
C ALA A 341 -17.68 -3.75 -12.35
N SER A 342 -17.28 -3.13 -11.24
CA SER A 342 -15.91 -2.71 -10.97
C SER A 342 -14.93 -3.89 -10.97
N VAL A 343 -15.27 -4.97 -10.25
CA VAL A 343 -14.48 -6.20 -10.19
C VAL A 343 -14.37 -6.85 -11.57
N ASN A 344 -15.48 -7.00 -12.30
CA ASN A 344 -15.46 -7.62 -13.62
C ASN A 344 -14.62 -6.83 -14.63
N ALA A 345 -14.65 -5.50 -14.57
CA ALA A 345 -13.83 -4.63 -15.40
C ALA A 345 -12.33 -4.82 -15.12
N ALA A 346 -11.95 -4.90 -13.83
CA ALA A 346 -10.57 -5.16 -13.42
C ALA A 346 -10.09 -6.54 -13.89
N LEU A 347 -10.91 -7.59 -13.74
CA LEU A 347 -10.59 -8.94 -14.21
C LEU A 347 -10.39 -8.99 -15.73
N ALA A 348 -11.27 -8.32 -16.49
CA ALA A 348 -11.15 -8.22 -17.94
C ALA A 348 -9.88 -7.47 -18.36
N TRP A 349 -9.51 -6.42 -17.63
CA TRP A 349 -8.26 -5.70 -17.84
C TRP A 349 -7.04 -6.58 -17.61
N PHE A 350 -6.98 -7.32 -16.48
CA PHE A 350 -5.87 -8.23 -16.19
C PHE A 350 -5.71 -9.32 -17.26
N GLU A 351 -6.81 -9.87 -17.76
CA GLU A 351 -6.79 -10.85 -18.85
C GLU A 351 -6.24 -10.24 -20.16
N LYS A 352 -6.61 -8.99 -20.46
CA LYS A 352 -6.18 -8.26 -21.66
C LYS A 352 -4.67 -7.94 -21.64
N VAL A 353 -4.11 -7.58 -20.50
CA VAL A 353 -2.73 -7.06 -20.38
C VAL A 353 -1.69 -8.09 -19.93
N LYS A 354 -2.10 -9.36 -19.79
CA LYS A 354 -1.21 -10.46 -19.40
C LYS A 354 -0.08 -10.64 -20.41
N ILE A 355 1.13 -10.86 -19.91
CA ILE A 355 2.34 -11.10 -20.70
C ILE A 355 2.66 -12.59 -20.62
N GLU A 356 2.66 -13.27 -21.77
CA GLU A 356 3.05 -14.67 -21.87
C GLU A 356 4.57 -14.80 -22.00
N GLU A 357 5.16 -15.66 -21.18
CA GLU A 357 6.58 -15.99 -21.20
C GLU A 357 6.85 -17.22 -22.08
N PRO A 358 8.06 -17.39 -22.63
CA PRO A 358 8.40 -18.54 -23.49
C PRO A 358 8.18 -19.93 -22.86
N ASN A 359 8.16 -20.00 -21.52
CA ASN A 359 7.90 -21.23 -20.76
C ASN A 359 6.39 -21.49 -20.52
N GLY A 360 5.50 -20.71 -21.13
CA GLY A 360 4.05 -20.81 -20.96
C GLY A 360 3.51 -20.24 -19.64
N SER A 361 4.36 -19.57 -18.84
CA SER A 361 3.91 -18.84 -17.66
C SER A 361 3.45 -17.43 -18.00
N PHE A 362 2.72 -16.79 -17.07
CA PHE A 362 2.22 -15.43 -17.26
C PHE A 362 2.76 -14.49 -16.19
N LYS A 363 3.02 -13.24 -16.59
CA LYS A 363 3.34 -12.13 -15.71
C LYS A 363 2.61 -10.86 -16.14
N TRP A 364 2.64 -9.85 -15.28
CA TRP A 364 2.11 -8.51 -15.55
C TRP A 364 3.18 -7.48 -15.21
N ALA A 365 3.20 -6.37 -15.92
CA ALA A 365 4.06 -5.25 -15.53
C ALA A 365 3.55 -4.65 -14.21
N ARG A 366 4.45 -4.11 -13.40
CA ARG A 366 4.06 -3.38 -12.19
C ARG A 366 3.29 -2.10 -12.55
N PHE A 367 3.71 -1.43 -13.62
CA PHE A 367 3.16 -0.15 -14.09
C PHE A 367 2.77 -0.24 -15.56
N TYR A 368 1.60 0.27 -15.89
CA TYR A 368 1.11 0.43 -17.25
C TYR A 368 0.69 1.87 -17.51
N GLU A 369 0.95 2.37 -18.71
CA GLU A 369 0.47 3.69 -19.14
C GLU A 369 -1.06 3.75 -19.11
N VAL A 370 -1.59 4.86 -18.59
CA VAL A 370 -3.01 5.02 -18.21
C VAL A 370 -3.95 4.94 -19.39
N THR A 371 -3.51 5.28 -20.60
CA THR A 371 -4.35 5.31 -21.81
C THR A 371 -4.14 4.07 -22.69
N THR A 372 -2.91 3.62 -22.87
CA THR A 372 -2.54 2.62 -23.88
C THR A 372 -2.36 1.22 -23.32
N ASN A 373 -2.24 1.05 -22.00
CA ASN A 373 -1.79 -0.20 -21.36
C ASN A 373 -0.38 -0.64 -21.80
N THR A 374 0.47 0.27 -22.22
CA THR A 374 1.88 -0.06 -22.47
C THR A 374 2.61 -0.23 -21.14
N PRO A 375 3.34 -1.34 -20.90
CA PRO A 375 4.21 -1.48 -19.74
C PRO A 375 5.20 -0.32 -19.59
N LEU A 376 5.37 0.19 -18.38
CA LEU A 376 6.29 1.27 -18.06
C LEU A 376 7.48 0.77 -17.22
N PHE A 377 8.69 1.16 -17.61
CA PHE A 377 9.93 0.81 -16.91
C PHE A 377 10.68 2.07 -16.51
N ALA A 378 10.24 2.72 -15.42
CA ALA A 378 10.91 3.91 -14.86
C ALA A 378 12.23 3.53 -14.20
N GLY A 379 13.35 4.18 -14.53
CA GLY A 379 14.64 3.90 -13.91
C GLY A 379 14.67 4.20 -12.41
N SER A 380 15.25 3.29 -11.61
CA SER A 380 15.33 3.45 -10.16
C SER A 380 16.19 4.64 -9.72
N ASP A 381 17.19 5.01 -10.53
CA ASP A 381 18.14 6.10 -10.26
C ASP A 381 17.70 7.43 -10.89
N ASP A 382 17.21 7.37 -12.13
CA ASP A 382 16.98 8.55 -12.98
C ASP A 382 15.50 8.89 -13.20
N GLY A 383 14.58 7.99 -12.86
CA GLY A 383 13.15 8.13 -13.13
C GLY A 383 12.76 8.13 -14.61
N ILE A 384 13.68 7.90 -15.54
CA ILE A 384 13.41 7.92 -16.98
C ILE A 384 12.57 6.70 -17.34
N ILE A 385 11.51 6.91 -18.12
CA ILE A 385 10.71 5.81 -18.67
C ILE A 385 11.44 5.19 -19.86
N TYR A 386 11.87 3.96 -19.70
CA TYR A 386 12.51 3.18 -20.74
C TYR A 386 11.50 2.36 -21.55
N PRO A 387 11.76 2.14 -22.85
CA PRO A 387 10.85 1.38 -23.71
C PRO A 387 10.81 -0.12 -23.38
N THR A 388 11.85 -0.64 -22.75
CA THR A 388 11.94 -2.06 -22.34
C THR A 388 12.61 -2.19 -20.98
N PHE A 389 12.31 -3.28 -20.29
CA PHE A 389 12.98 -3.64 -19.03
C PHE A 389 14.50 -3.77 -19.19
N GLU A 390 14.98 -4.36 -20.29
CA GLU A 390 16.43 -4.51 -20.52
C GLU A 390 17.12 -3.16 -20.76
N ALA A 391 16.46 -2.20 -21.43
CA ALA A 391 17.00 -0.85 -21.59
C ALA A 391 17.08 -0.10 -20.26
N MET A 392 16.08 -0.27 -19.39
CA MET A 392 16.09 0.28 -18.03
C MET A 392 17.24 -0.33 -17.21
N LYS A 393 17.31 -1.65 -17.17
CA LYS A 393 18.32 -2.42 -16.42
C LYS A 393 19.74 -2.13 -16.87
N ALA A 394 19.97 -1.84 -18.14
CA ALA A 394 21.29 -1.50 -18.66
C ALA A 394 21.84 -0.17 -18.11
N LYS A 395 20.97 0.71 -17.59
CA LYS A 395 21.35 2.07 -17.16
C LYS A 395 21.03 2.37 -15.69
N ASN A 396 20.24 1.52 -15.05
CA ASN A 396 19.76 1.72 -13.68
C ASN A 396 19.95 0.45 -12.85
N HIS A 397 20.10 0.61 -11.54
CA HIS A 397 19.94 -0.53 -10.63
C HIS A 397 18.47 -1.00 -10.61
N ILE A 398 18.26 -2.30 -10.39
CA ILE A 398 16.92 -2.85 -10.18
C ILE A 398 16.56 -2.64 -8.71
N GLY A 399 15.73 -1.64 -8.43
CA GLY A 399 15.36 -1.26 -7.07
C GLY A 399 14.05 -1.86 -6.56
N TYR A 400 13.33 -2.64 -7.38
CA TYR A 400 12.08 -3.35 -7.06
C TYR A 400 11.69 -4.29 -8.21
N ASP A 401 10.65 -5.10 -7.98
CA ASP A 401 10.09 -5.99 -9.00
C ASP A 401 9.26 -5.20 -10.03
N TYR A 402 9.72 -5.14 -11.28
CA TYR A 402 9.01 -4.49 -12.40
C TYR A 402 7.92 -5.38 -13.01
N PHE A 403 7.87 -6.64 -12.60
CA PHE A 403 6.85 -7.59 -12.99
C PHE A 403 6.24 -8.25 -11.75
N VAL A 404 4.96 -8.58 -11.82
CA VAL A 404 4.21 -9.27 -10.78
C VAL A 404 3.51 -10.49 -11.35
N THR A 405 3.27 -11.48 -10.50
CA THR A 405 2.56 -12.72 -10.86
C THR A 405 1.27 -12.91 -10.06
N THR A 406 0.98 -12.01 -9.12
CA THR A 406 -0.20 -12.06 -8.25
C THR A 406 -1.54 -12.08 -9.00
N PRO A 407 -1.72 -11.43 -10.18
CA PRO A 407 -2.97 -11.54 -10.93
C PRO A 407 -3.30 -12.97 -11.40
N LYS A 408 -2.31 -13.86 -11.52
CA LYS A 408 -2.54 -15.26 -11.91
C LYS A 408 -3.49 -15.96 -10.95
N GLN A 409 -3.20 -15.88 -9.65
CA GLN A 409 -4.03 -16.49 -8.61
C GLN A 409 -5.44 -15.87 -8.58
N LEU A 410 -5.52 -14.54 -8.76
CA LEU A 410 -6.79 -13.82 -8.86
C LEU A 410 -7.65 -14.35 -10.01
N LEU A 411 -7.09 -14.49 -11.21
CA LEU A 411 -7.81 -14.92 -12.41
C LEU A 411 -8.17 -16.41 -12.38
N GLU A 412 -7.22 -17.28 -12.01
CA GLU A 412 -7.37 -18.73 -12.15
C GLU A 412 -8.13 -19.39 -11.00
N LYS A 413 -8.11 -18.79 -9.79
CA LYS A 413 -8.70 -19.42 -8.59
C LYS A 413 -9.72 -18.54 -7.90
N ASP A 414 -9.39 -17.27 -7.65
CA ASP A 414 -10.24 -16.43 -6.79
C ASP A 414 -11.48 -15.93 -7.55
N ALA A 415 -11.32 -15.50 -8.80
CA ALA A 415 -12.43 -15.05 -9.64
C ALA A 415 -13.47 -16.14 -9.95
N PRO A 416 -13.10 -17.41 -10.29
CA PRO A 416 -14.08 -18.49 -10.40
C PRO A 416 -14.87 -18.72 -9.11
N LYS A 417 -14.19 -18.80 -7.96
CA LYS A 417 -14.85 -18.96 -6.65
C LYS A 417 -15.80 -17.80 -6.34
N TRP A 418 -15.38 -16.57 -6.63
CA TRP A 418 -16.21 -15.38 -6.46
C TRP A 418 -17.46 -15.41 -7.34
N ARG A 419 -17.33 -15.81 -8.61
CA ARG A 419 -18.47 -15.97 -9.54
C ARG A 419 -19.44 -17.05 -9.09
N ASP A 420 -18.95 -18.17 -8.55
CA ASP A 420 -19.83 -19.22 -8.02
C ASP A 420 -20.58 -18.75 -6.76
N ARG A 421 -19.91 -18.00 -5.89
CA ARG A 421 -20.57 -17.35 -4.74
C ARG A 421 -21.65 -16.35 -5.17
N LEU A 422 -21.45 -15.62 -6.26
CA LEU A 422 -22.46 -14.72 -6.82
C LEU A 422 -23.71 -15.48 -7.28
N LYS A 423 -23.55 -16.62 -7.97
CA LYS A 423 -24.67 -17.46 -8.41
C LYS A 423 -25.47 -17.98 -7.22
N ASN A 424 -24.78 -18.45 -6.18
CA ASN A 424 -25.43 -19.03 -5.00
C ASN A 424 -26.20 -18.00 -4.15
N LYS A 425 -25.77 -16.72 -4.15
CA LYS A 425 -26.51 -15.62 -3.49
C LYS A 425 -27.77 -15.17 -4.25
N HIS A 426 -27.92 -15.55 -5.51
CA HIS A 426 -29.06 -15.20 -6.37
C HIS A 426 -29.95 -16.42 -6.69
N GLN A 427 -29.73 -17.56 -6.04
CA GLN A 427 -30.69 -18.67 -6.08
C GLN A 427 -31.80 -18.39 -5.06
N PRO A 428 -33.09 -18.48 -5.47
CA PRO A 428 -34.24 -18.15 -4.65
C PRO A 428 -34.41 -19.04 -3.41
#